data_AF-X1CXX6-F1
#
_entry.id   AF-X1CXX6-F1
#
_cell.length_a   1.000
_cell.length_b   1.000
_cell.length_c   1.000
_cell.angle_alpha   90.00
_cell.angle_beta   90.00
_cell.angle_gamma   90.00
#
_symmetry.space_group_name_H-M   'P 1'
#
loop_
_entity.id
_entity.type
_entity.pdbx_description
1 polymer ?
#
loop_
_entity_poly.entity_id
_entity_poly.type
_entity_poly.pdbx_seq_one_letter_code
_entity_poly.pdbx_strand_id
1 'polypeptide(L)'
;MGVFEGGHRDSLEFSYGRLFVGQVMAVPVIERVRAAVQPDKVNIIDAPPGTSCPVISSVKGTDFVILVTEPTPFGLNDLKLAVGMVKILNIPHGILINCSDLGDTKVTEYAEQEHIPILMEIPFDRQIAETYSRGKLLVEELPDWKAKFIHLYEKITDLVRQE
;
A
#
# COMPACT_ATOMS: atom_id res chain seq x y z
N MET A 1 17.78 -0.01 19.49
CA MET A 1 16.94 -0.89 18.65
C MET A 1 15.51 -0.39 18.44
N GLY A 2 14.92 0.44 19.30
CA GLY A 2 13.56 0.96 19.10
C GLY A 2 12.55 0.27 20.03
N VAL A 3 11.28 0.64 19.90
CA VAL A 3 10.15 0.03 20.61
C VAL A 3 9.21 -0.65 19.62
N PHE A 4 8.50 -1.66 20.12
CA PHE A 4 7.37 -2.29 19.47
C PHE A 4 6.18 -2.13 20.40
N GLU A 5 5.07 -1.62 19.86
CA GLU A 5 3.85 -1.37 20.60
C GLU A 5 2.67 -1.94 19.80
N GLY A 6 1.70 -2.50 20.52
CA GLY A 6 0.50 -3.06 19.94
C GLY A 6 -0.72 -2.62 20.75
N GLY A 7 -1.86 -2.59 20.10
CA GLY A 7 -3.13 -2.23 20.70
C GLY A 7 -4.29 -2.74 19.86
N HIS A 8 -5.50 -2.51 20.35
CA HIS A 8 -6.70 -2.82 19.61
C HIS A 8 -7.76 -1.77 19.87
N ARG A 9 -8.68 -1.62 18.93
CA ARG A 9 -9.91 -0.86 19.08
C ARG A 9 -11.01 -1.62 18.35
N ASP A 10 -12.10 -1.93 19.05
CA ASP A 10 -13.18 -2.76 18.52
C ASP A 10 -12.63 -4.08 17.96
N SER A 11 -12.83 -4.37 16.67
CA SER A 11 -12.27 -5.53 15.98
C SER A 11 -10.93 -5.26 15.26
N LEU A 12 -10.40 -4.03 15.34
CA LEU A 12 -9.15 -3.64 14.69
C LEU A 12 -7.98 -3.84 15.64
N GLU A 13 -7.03 -4.66 15.23
CA GLU A 13 -5.74 -4.81 15.90
C GLU A 13 -4.69 -3.97 15.20
N PHE A 14 -3.83 -3.31 15.96
CA PHE A 14 -2.79 -2.43 15.46
C PHE A 14 -1.46 -2.77 16.10
N SER A 15 -0.42 -2.87 15.28
CA SER A 15 0.95 -3.12 15.72
C SER A 15 1.88 -2.19 14.97
N TYR A 16 2.78 -1.51 15.68
CA TYR A 16 3.77 -0.62 15.07
C TYR A 16 5.10 -0.65 15.80
N GLY A 17 6.12 -0.15 15.12
CA GLY A 17 7.47 -0.05 15.64
C GLY A 17 8.00 1.37 15.50
N ARG A 18 8.82 1.80 16.45
CA ARG A 18 9.41 3.15 16.46
C ARG A 18 10.89 3.05 16.78
N LEU A 19 11.73 3.60 15.92
CA LEU A 19 13.17 3.66 16.13
C LEU A 19 13.53 4.66 17.24
N PHE A 20 14.62 4.39 17.94
CA PHE A 20 15.24 5.41 18.79
C PHE A 20 16.00 6.41 17.92
N VAL A 21 16.07 7.67 18.36
CA VAL A 21 16.82 8.72 17.69
C VAL A 21 18.28 8.27 17.51
N GLY A 22 18.83 8.47 16.31
CA GLY A 22 20.19 8.05 15.95
C GLY A 22 20.34 6.58 15.53
N GLN A 23 19.26 5.79 15.49
CA GLN A 23 19.28 4.43 14.94
C GLN A 23 19.01 4.46 13.43
N VAL A 24 19.87 3.78 12.66
CA VAL A 24 19.76 3.70 11.19
C VAL A 24 19.12 2.40 10.69
N MET A 25 19.11 1.36 11.53
CA MET A 25 18.63 0.02 11.14
C MET A 25 17.13 -0.13 11.42
N ALA A 26 16.29 0.11 10.40
CA ALA A 26 14.85 -0.09 10.48
C ALA A 26 14.42 -1.57 10.37
N VAL A 27 15.20 -2.40 9.66
CA VAL A 27 14.83 -3.78 9.33
C VAL A 27 14.47 -4.64 10.56
N PRO A 28 15.26 -4.64 11.66
CA PRO A 28 14.89 -5.46 12.84
C PRO A 28 13.55 -5.04 13.48
N VAL A 29 13.20 -3.75 13.41
CA VAL A 29 11.92 -3.25 13.92
C VAL A 29 10.78 -3.68 12.99
N ILE A 30 10.98 -3.60 11.68
CA ILE A 30 10.00 -4.05 10.68
C ILE A 30 9.73 -5.54 10.83
N GLU A 31 10.76 -6.38 10.92
CA GLU A 31 10.61 -7.83 11.15
C GLU A 31 9.86 -8.12 12.45
N ARG A 32 10.11 -7.35 13.51
CA ARG A 32 9.40 -7.50 14.77
C ARG A 32 7.91 -7.16 14.66
N VAL A 33 7.56 -6.11 13.92
CA VAL A 33 6.17 -5.73 13.63
C VAL A 33 5.49 -6.80 12.79
N ARG A 34 6.18 -7.31 11.77
CA ARG A 34 5.68 -8.37 10.90
C ARG A 34 5.41 -9.68 11.61
N ALA A 35 6.14 -9.99 12.68
CA ALA A 35 5.86 -11.16 13.50
C ALA A 35 4.50 -11.11 14.23
N ALA A 36 3.80 -9.96 14.21
CA ALA A 36 2.44 -9.83 14.75
C ALA A 36 1.33 -10.14 13.73
N VAL A 37 1.67 -10.45 12.47
CA VAL A 37 0.71 -10.86 11.43
C VAL A 37 -0.05 -12.12 11.87
N GLN A 38 -1.37 -12.10 11.70
CA GLN A 38 -2.27 -13.19 12.05
C GLN A 38 -2.78 -13.90 10.79
N PRO A 39 -2.37 -15.15 10.51
CA PRO A 39 -2.69 -15.84 9.25
C PRO A 39 -4.20 -16.03 8.98
N ASP A 40 -5.02 -16.02 10.02
CA ASP A 40 -6.47 -16.20 9.97
C ASP A 40 -7.25 -14.88 9.78
N LYS A 41 -6.55 -13.75 9.67
CA LYS A 41 -7.14 -12.40 9.53
C LYS A 41 -6.62 -11.69 8.29
N VAL A 42 -7.34 -10.66 7.86
CA VAL A 42 -6.84 -9.71 6.86
C VAL A 42 -5.79 -8.82 7.52
N ASN A 43 -4.56 -8.85 7.02
CA ASN A 43 -3.47 -8.03 7.52
C ASN A 43 -3.15 -6.95 6.49
N ILE A 44 -3.24 -5.68 6.89
CA ILE A 44 -2.84 -4.54 6.06
C ILE A 44 -1.48 -4.06 6.58
N ILE A 45 -0.47 -4.09 5.73
CA ILE A 45 0.89 -3.65 6.06
C ILE A 45 1.15 -2.31 5.38
N ASP A 46 1.28 -1.24 6.17
CA ASP A 46 1.75 0.05 5.69
C ASP A 46 3.27 -0.01 5.46
N ALA A 47 3.67 -0.10 4.19
CA ALA A 47 5.06 -0.28 3.80
C ALA A 47 5.75 1.08 3.56
N PRO A 48 7.05 1.20 3.87
CA PRO A 48 7.81 2.39 3.51
C PRO A 48 7.87 2.56 1.98
N PRO A 49 8.03 3.78 1.47
CA PRO A 49 8.15 4.01 0.03
C PRO A 49 9.49 3.51 -0.53
N GLY A 50 9.54 3.32 -1.85
CA GLY A 50 10.75 2.97 -2.60
C GLY A 50 10.99 1.47 -2.75
N THR A 51 12.26 1.06 -2.82
CA THR A 51 12.68 -0.33 -3.12
C THR A 51 13.84 -0.84 -2.24
N SER A 52 14.03 -0.20 -1.08
CA SER A 52 15.15 -0.49 -0.18
C SER A 52 14.90 -1.72 0.72
N CYS A 53 15.92 -2.14 1.48
CA CYS A 53 15.79 -3.27 2.42
C CYS A 53 14.60 -3.16 3.40
N PRO A 54 14.26 -1.97 3.95
CA PRO A 54 13.02 -1.76 4.68
C PRO A 54 11.77 -2.21 3.92
N VAL A 55 11.64 -1.83 2.65
CA VAL A 55 10.48 -2.17 1.81
C VAL A 55 10.43 -3.68 1.59
N ILE A 56 11.56 -4.28 1.22
CA ILE A 56 11.67 -5.73 0.99
C ILE A 56 11.27 -6.49 2.26
N SER A 57 11.77 -6.06 3.44
CA SER A 57 11.42 -6.67 4.72
C SER A 57 9.91 -6.57 5.01
N SER A 58 9.28 -5.43 4.69
CA SER A 58 7.84 -5.22 4.86
C SER A 58 6.99 -6.12 3.97
N VAL A 59 7.35 -6.28 2.68
CA VAL A 59 6.49 -6.98 1.70
C VAL A 59 6.81 -8.46 1.53
N LYS A 60 7.96 -8.95 1.99
CA LYS A 60 8.38 -10.34 1.73
C LYS A 60 7.38 -11.37 2.27
N GLY A 61 6.80 -12.19 1.40
CA GLY A 61 5.85 -13.24 1.81
C GLY A 61 4.47 -12.70 2.19
N THR A 62 4.10 -11.53 1.66
CA THR A 62 2.68 -11.12 1.59
C THR A 62 2.01 -11.80 0.40
N ASP A 63 0.70 -11.97 0.47
CA ASP A 63 -0.08 -12.58 -0.61
C ASP A 63 -0.25 -11.63 -1.81
N PHE A 64 -0.17 -10.32 -1.57
CA PHE A 64 -0.37 -9.30 -2.61
C PHE A 64 0.33 -7.99 -2.24
N VAL A 65 0.75 -7.19 -3.23
CA VAL A 65 1.26 -5.83 -3.06
C VAL A 65 0.46 -4.82 -3.89
N ILE A 66 -0.06 -3.78 -3.25
CA ILE A 66 -0.69 -2.64 -3.92
C ILE A 66 0.39 -1.58 -4.17
N LEU A 67 0.67 -1.29 -5.44
CA LEU A 67 1.60 -0.25 -5.86
C LEU A 67 0.82 1.06 -6.07
N VAL A 68 0.93 1.97 -5.11
CA VAL A 68 0.30 3.30 -5.21
C VAL A 68 1.24 4.26 -5.93
N THR A 69 0.75 4.94 -6.97
CA THR A 69 1.52 5.95 -7.70
C THR A 69 0.64 7.13 -8.12
N GLU A 70 1.26 8.20 -8.60
CA GLU A 70 0.59 9.34 -9.23
C GLU A 70 0.97 9.41 -10.71
N PRO A 71 0.11 9.95 -11.59
CA PRO A 71 0.37 10.06 -13.04
C PRO A 71 1.40 11.15 -13.40
N THR A 72 2.48 11.24 -12.63
CA THR A 72 3.59 12.18 -12.84
C THR A 72 4.83 11.45 -13.34
N PRO A 73 5.78 12.13 -14.02
CA PRO A 73 7.04 11.51 -14.45
C PRO A 73 7.84 10.88 -13.30
N PHE A 74 7.81 11.48 -12.11
CA PHE A 74 8.46 10.94 -10.92
C PHE A 74 7.71 9.72 -10.38
N GLY A 75 6.38 9.78 -10.30
CA GLY A 75 5.54 8.65 -9.90
C GLY A 75 5.74 7.43 -10.80
N LEU A 76 5.84 7.64 -12.11
CA LEU A 76 6.14 6.56 -13.06
C LEU A 76 7.54 5.97 -12.87
N ASN A 77 8.55 6.81 -12.64
CA ASN A 77 9.90 6.34 -12.41
C ASN A 77 9.99 5.46 -11.14
N ASP A 78 9.38 5.91 -10.05
CA ASP A 78 9.37 5.18 -8.79
C ASP A 78 8.53 3.91 -8.89
N LEU A 79 7.40 3.97 -9.60
CA LEU A 79 6.57 2.80 -9.90
C LEU A 79 7.37 1.73 -10.66
N LYS A 80 8.14 2.11 -11.70
CA LYS A 80 8.96 1.16 -12.47
C LYS A 80 9.96 0.41 -11.60
N LEU A 81 10.59 1.11 -10.65
CA LEU A 81 11.51 0.48 -9.70
C LEU A 81 10.76 -0.48 -8.77
N ALA A 82 9.60 -0.06 -8.24
CA ALA A 82 8.80 -0.88 -7.34
C ALA A 82 8.25 -2.14 -8.04
N VAL A 83 7.77 -2.02 -9.28
CA VAL A 83 7.36 -3.15 -10.14
C VAL A 83 8.52 -4.11 -10.33
N GLY A 84 9.72 -3.62 -10.67
CA GLY A 84 10.89 -4.46 -10.82
C GLY A 84 11.22 -5.25 -9.55
N MET A 85 11.13 -4.61 -8.38
CA MET A 85 11.35 -5.25 -7.09
C MET A 85 10.32 -6.35 -6.81
N VAL A 86 9.01 -6.08 -6.94
CA VAL A 86 7.97 -7.08 -6.63
C VAL A 86 7.97 -8.25 -7.61
N LYS A 87 8.35 -8.02 -8.88
CA LYS A 87 8.58 -9.09 -9.87
C LYS A 87 9.73 -10.00 -9.47
N ILE A 88 10.85 -9.44 -8.98
CA ILE A 88 11.98 -10.24 -8.48
C ILE A 88 11.59 -11.07 -7.25
N LEU A 89 10.75 -10.50 -6.38
CA LEU A 89 10.24 -11.19 -5.19
C LEU A 89 9.14 -12.23 -5.51
N ASN A 90 8.67 -12.27 -6.76
CA ASN A 90 7.58 -13.12 -7.22
C ASN A 90 6.31 -12.97 -6.37
N ILE A 91 5.90 -11.72 -6.14
CA ILE A 91 4.69 -11.39 -5.37
C ILE A 91 3.61 -10.83 -6.30
N PRO A 92 2.37 -11.34 -6.22
CA PRO A 92 1.22 -10.77 -6.92
C PRO A 92 1.06 -9.28 -6.64
N HIS A 93 0.78 -8.48 -7.66
CA HIS A 93 0.68 -7.03 -7.49
C HIS A 93 -0.27 -6.36 -8.48
N GLY A 94 -0.72 -5.17 -8.12
CA GLY A 94 -1.53 -4.31 -8.96
C GLY A 94 -1.34 -2.84 -8.61
N ILE A 95 -1.73 -1.96 -9.53
CA ILE A 95 -1.48 -0.52 -9.44
C ILE A 95 -2.74 0.20 -8.95
N LEU A 96 -2.58 1.12 -8.00
CA LEU A 96 -3.58 2.10 -7.64
C LEU A 96 -3.06 3.49 -8.03
N ILE A 97 -3.81 4.20 -8.86
CA ILE A 97 -3.41 5.54 -9.33
C ILE A 97 -4.08 6.57 -8.42
N ASN A 98 -3.29 7.23 -7.59
CA ASN A 98 -3.69 8.38 -6.78
C ASN A 98 -3.60 9.68 -7.60
N CYS A 99 -4.46 10.65 -7.29
CA CYS A 99 -4.55 11.92 -8.02
C CYS A 99 -4.62 11.71 -9.54
N SER A 100 -5.46 10.78 -10.00
CA SER A 100 -5.42 10.24 -11.37
C SER A 100 -5.68 11.25 -12.49
N ASP A 101 -6.21 12.42 -12.18
CA ASP A 101 -6.57 13.50 -13.09
C ASP A 101 -5.52 14.64 -13.19
N LEU A 102 -4.44 14.59 -12.42
CA LEU A 102 -3.41 15.66 -12.38
C LEU A 102 -2.24 15.48 -13.36
N GLY A 103 -2.26 14.45 -14.19
CA GLY A 103 -1.08 14.00 -14.93
C GLY A 103 -1.33 13.51 -16.35
N ASP A 104 -0.38 12.72 -16.85
CA ASP A 104 -0.45 12.12 -18.18
C ASP A 104 -0.85 10.62 -18.14
N THR A 105 -1.04 10.04 -19.31
CA THR A 105 -1.46 8.64 -19.48
C THR A 105 -0.30 7.64 -19.38
N LYS A 106 0.93 8.07 -19.07
CA LYS A 106 2.08 7.16 -19.16
C LYS A 106 2.06 6.06 -18.09
N VAL A 107 1.43 6.31 -16.94
CA VAL A 107 1.26 5.26 -15.91
C VAL A 107 0.31 4.17 -16.42
N THR A 108 -0.79 4.55 -17.07
CA THR A 108 -1.76 3.57 -17.59
C THR A 108 -1.19 2.82 -18.79
N GLU A 109 -0.50 3.52 -19.71
CA GLU A 109 0.24 2.92 -20.82
C GLU A 109 1.31 1.92 -20.32
N TYR A 110 2.05 2.28 -19.27
CA TYR A 110 3.05 1.39 -18.68
C TYR A 110 2.41 0.16 -18.02
N ALA A 111 1.29 0.34 -17.31
CA ALA A 111 0.56 -0.77 -16.71
C ALA A 111 0.07 -1.77 -17.77
N GLU A 112 -0.45 -1.27 -18.91
CA GLU A 112 -0.87 -2.10 -20.03
C GLU A 112 0.31 -2.85 -20.66
N GLN A 113 1.43 -2.17 -20.91
CA GLN A 113 2.66 -2.75 -21.46
C GLN A 113 3.23 -3.87 -20.59
N GLU A 114 3.18 -3.71 -19.27
CA GLU A 114 3.69 -4.69 -18.31
C GLU A 114 2.66 -5.76 -17.91
N HIS A 115 1.44 -5.67 -18.46
CA HIS A 115 0.29 -6.51 -18.12
C HIS A 115 -0.06 -6.49 -16.62
N ILE A 116 0.02 -5.32 -15.98
CA ILE A 116 -0.26 -5.13 -14.57
C ILE A 116 -1.68 -4.58 -14.41
N PRO A 117 -2.54 -5.18 -13.57
CA PRO A 117 -3.89 -4.69 -13.38
C PRO A 117 -3.90 -3.33 -12.66
N ILE A 118 -4.60 -2.35 -13.23
CA ILE A 118 -5.02 -1.16 -12.49
C ILE A 118 -6.21 -1.55 -11.62
N LEU A 119 -6.01 -1.50 -10.30
CA LEU A 119 -6.98 -1.93 -9.31
C LEU A 119 -8.06 -0.88 -9.09
N MET A 120 -7.65 0.38 -8.98
CA MET A 120 -8.50 1.53 -8.70
C MET A 120 -7.78 2.82 -9.10
N GLU A 121 -8.58 3.84 -9.40
CA GLU A 121 -8.11 5.22 -9.52
C GLU A 121 -8.80 6.11 -8.49
N ILE A 122 -8.04 7.01 -7.88
CA ILE A 122 -8.53 8.02 -6.94
C ILE A 122 -8.26 9.39 -7.58
N PRO A 123 -9.29 10.15 -7.98
CA PRO A 123 -9.09 11.47 -8.55
C PRO A 123 -8.62 12.46 -7.47
N PHE A 124 -8.01 13.55 -7.90
CA PHE A 124 -7.76 14.68 -7.02
C PHE A 124 -9.09 15.31 -6.62
N ASP A 125 -9.47 15.08 -5.37
CA ASP A 125 -10.67 15.64 -4.77
C ASP A 125 -10.31 16.38 -3.51
N ARG A 126 -10.59 17.69 -3.52
CA ARG A 126 -10.33 18.57 -2.39
C ARG A 126 -11.10 18.13 -1.13
N GLN A 127 -12.27 17.52 -1.27
CA GLN A 127 -13.04 17.02 -0.12
C GLN A 127 -12.33 15.84 0.55
N ILE A 128 -11.69 14.96 -0.23
CA ILE A 128 -10.82 13.90 0.30
C ILE A 128 -9.68 14.54 1.08
N ALA A 129 -9.00 15.54 0.49
CA ALA A 129 -7.89 16.24 1.10
C ALA A 129 -8.24 16.91 2.44
N GLU A 130 -9.36 17.63 2.48
CA GLU A 130 -9.85 18.28 3.69
C GLU A 130 -10.28 17.28 4.77
N THR A 131 -10.86 16.15 4.37
CA THR A 131 -11.33 15.11 5.29
C THR A 131 -10.17 14.49 6.06
N TYR A 132 -9.16 13.95 5.36
CA TYR A 132 -8.04 13.32 6.06
C TYR A 132 -7.19 14.34 6.82
N SER A 133 -7.09 15.59 6.33
CA SER A 133 -6.35 16.66 7.02
C SER A 133 -6.96 17.05 8.37
N ARG A 134 -8.25 16.75 8.58
CA ARG A 134 -8.95 16.93 9.86
C ARG A 134 -8.89 15.68 10.76
N GLY A 135 -8.16 14.64 10.36
CA GLY A 135 -8.09 13.37 11.08
C GLY A 135 -9.37 12.54 11.02
N LYS A 136 -10.25 12.81 10.05
CA LYS A 136 -11.49 12.07 9.83
C LYS A 136 -11.28 10.92 8.84
N LEU A 137 -12.05 9.85 9.00
CA LEU A 137 -12.00 8.72 8.07
C LEU A 137 -12.81 9.01 6.81
N LEU A 138 -12.18 8.80 5.65
CA LEU A 138 -12.81 9.06 4.35
C LEU A 138 -14.13 8.30 4.17
N VAL A 139 -14.18 7.04 4.61
CA VAL A 139 -15.35 6.17 4.51
C VAL A 139 -16.53 6.59 5.40
N GLU A 140 -16.29 7.41 6.42
CA GLU A 140 -17.34 7.93 7.29
C GLU A 140 -17.95 9.21 6.70
N GLU A 141 -17.13 10.07 6.09
CA GLU A 141 -17.58 11.36 5.54
C GLU A 141 -18.06 11.25 4.09
N LEU A 142 -17.54 10.28 3.33
CA LEU A 142 -17.89 10.02 1.94
C LEU A 142 -18.25 8.54 1.74
N PRO A 143 -19.50 8.14 2.05
CA PRO A 143 -19.90 6.72 2.09
C PRO A 143 -19.66 5.94 0.79
N ASP A 144 -19.68 6.59 -0.37
CA ASP A 144 -19.40 5.95 -1.66
C ASP A 144 -18.00 5.32 -1.72
N TRP A 145 -17.04 5.88 -0.97
CA TRP A 145 -15.68 5.31 -0.87
C TRP A 145 -15.66 3.97 -0.14
N LYS A 146 -16.60 3.72 0.77
CA LYS A 146 -16.70 2.42 1.46
C LYS A 146 -16.96 1.30 0.45
N ALA A 147 -17.93 1.48 -0.45
CA ALA A 147 -18.24 0.49 -1.47
C ALA A 147 -17.05 0.28 -2.42
N LYS A 148 -16.37 1.37 -2.81
CA LYS A 148 -15.17 1.30 -3.65
C LYS A 148 -14.05 0.48 -2.99
N PHE A 149 -13.73 0.72 -1.71
CA PHE A 149 -12.68 -0.04 -1.02
C PHE A 149 -13.05 -1.50 -0.77
N ILE A 150 -14.33 -1.82 -0.53
CA ILE A 150 -14.78 -3.21 -0.46
C ILE A 150 -14.56 -3.90 -1.81
N HIS A 151 -14.95 -3.25 -2.92
CA HIS A 151 -14.74 -3.80 -4.25
C HIS A 151 -13.26 -3.98 -4.60
N LEU A 152 -12.39 -3.05 -4.17
CA LEU A 152 -10.94 -3.20 -4.29
C LEU A 152 -10.44 -4.46 -3.58
N TYR A 153 -10.89 -4.67 -2.35
CA TYR A 153 -10.53 -5.86 -1.59
C TYR A 153 -10.98 -7.15 -2.29
N GLU A 154 -12.23 -7.21 -2.75
CA GLU A 154 -12.76 -8.36 -3.50
C GLU A 154 -11.91 -8.65 -4.75
N LYS A 155 -11.62 -7.62 -5.55
CA LYS A 155 -10.76 -7.74 -6.74
C LYS A 155 -9.38 -8.30 -6.41
N ILE A 156 -8.76 -7.86 -5.32
CA ILE A 156 -7.47 -8.39 -4.86
C ILE A 156 -7.60 -9.85 -4.45
N THR A 157 -8.65 -10.21 -3.70
CA THR A 157 -8.85 -11.61 -3.29
C THR A 157 -9.07 -12.55 -4.47
N ASP A 158 -9.73 -12.08 -5.53
CA ASP A 158 -9.91 -12.86 -6.76
C ASP A 158 -8.59 -13.06 -7.51
N LEU A 159 -7.74 -12.02 -7.58
CA LEU A 159 -6.41 -12.12 -8.18
C LEU A 159 -5.52 -13.11 -7.42
N VAL A 160 -5.51 -13.05 -6.09
CA VAL A 160 -4.72 -13.97 -5.25
C VAL A 160 -5.18 -15.43 -5.37
N ARG A 161 -6.46 -15.68 -5.65
CA ARG A 161 -7.01 -17.04 -5.82
C ARG A 161 -6.75 -17.65 -7.20
N GLN A 162 -6.36 -16.85 -8.19
CA GLN A 162 -6.17 -17.28 -9.58
C GLN A 162 -4.73 -17.73 -9.89
N GLU A 163 -3.79 -17.53 -8.95
CA GLU A 163 -2.42 -18.06 -8.99
C GLU A 163 -2.29 -19.39 -8.24
#